data_AF-A0AAV8WWB4-F1
#
_entry.id   AF-A0AAV8WWB4-F1
#
_cell.length_a   1.000
_cell.length_b   1.000
_cell.length_c   1.000
_cell.angle_alpha   90.00
_cell.angle_beta   90.00
_cell.angle_gamma   90.00
#
_symmetry.space_group_name_H-M   'P 1'
#
loop_
_entity.id
_entity.type
_entity.pdbx_description
1 polymer ?
#
loop_
_entity_poly.entity_id
_entity_poly.type
_entity_poly.pdbx_seq_one_letter_code
_entity_poly.pdbx_strand_id
1 'polypeptide(L)'
;ASIVVEDNWSGRIWAQSAECKAKRCNSPYTVAVLKFEEKTVMTGIMFQLQTALTDQLRQCQVWLPKEIQPTSPNHSCKTAVCQANINHHCPPTHQIKNIEGVVVACKSAPELFQKLCPLAIASEADDISNMLSCRSNTYLVLIG
;
A
#
# COMPACT_ATOMS: atom_id res chain seq x y z
N ALA A 1 12.34 -9.29 -7.36
CA ALA A 1 12.50 -8.52 -8.61
C ALA A 1 13.20 -7.21 -8.28
N SER A 2 13.92 -6.62 -9.23
CA SER A 2 14.61 -5.34 -9.06
C SER A 2 14.26 -4.44 -10.23
N ILE A 3 14.04 -3.15 -9.94
CA ILE A 3 13.68 -2.14 -10.93
C ILE A 3 14.60 -0.94 -10.68
N VAL A 4 15.11 -0.34 -11.76
CA VAL A 4 15.87 0.91 -11.71
C VAL A 4 14.94 2.02 -12.20
N VAL A 5 14.90 3.12 -11.48
CA VAL A 5 14.08 4.31 -11.80
C VAL A 5 14.99 5.53 -11.92
N GLU A 6 14.50 6.58 -12.55
CA GLU A 6 15.23 7.86 -12.69
C GLU A 6 15.35 8.60 -11.35
N ASP A 7 16.34 9.47 -11.22
CA ASP A 7 16.67 10.18 -9.96
C ASP A 7 15.59 11.19 -9.51
N ASN A 8 14.69 11.59 -10.41
CA ASN A 8 13.55 12.46 -10.14
C ASN A 8 12.20 11.70 -10.21
N TRP A 9 12.26 10.37 -10.19
CA TRP A 9 11.09 9.55 -10.37
C TRP A 9 10.08 9.74 -9.23
N SER A 10 8.82 9.91 -9.60
CA SER A 10 7.70 9.92 -8.68
C SER A 10 6.67 8.93 -9.18
N GLY A 11 6.33 7.95 -8.36
CA GLY A 11 5.40 6.93 -8.79
C GLY A 11 4.93 6.01 -7.68
N ARG A 12 4.26 4.96 -8.14
CA ARG A 12 3.48 4.03 -7.33
C ARG A 12 3.94 2.62 -7.67
N ILE A 13 4.18 1.78 -6.66
CA ILE A 13 4.48 0.36 -6.79
C ILE A 13 3.37 -0.42 -6.07
N TRP A 14 2.77 -1.38 -6.76
CA TRP A 14 1.75 -2.26 -6.20
C TRP A 14 1.94 -3.67 -6.74
N ALA A 15 1.35 -4.65 -6.07
CA ALA A 15 1.30 -6.03 -6.54
C ALA A 15 -0.14 -6.45 -6.79
N GLN A 16 -0.28 -7.45 -7.66
CA GLN A 16 -1.55 -8.05 -8.00
C GLN A 16 -1.37 -9.56 -8.06
N SER A 17 -2.31 -10.32 -7.47
CA SER A 17 -2.26 -11.78 -7.57
C SER A 17 -2.41 -12.26 -9.01
N ALA A 18 -1.92 -13.47 -9.31
CA ALA A 18 -2.08 -14.06 -10.63
C ALA A 18 -3.56 -14.25 -11.01
N GLU A 19 -4.44 -14.55 -10.03
CA GLU A 19 -5.88 -14.69 -10.28
C GLU A 19 -6.52 -13.38 -10.75
N CYS A 20 -6.01 -12.25 -10.27
CA CYS A 20 -6.49 -10.91 -10.64
C CYS A 20 -6.12 -10.49 -12.07
N LYS A 21 -4.99 -10.97 -12.62
CA LYS A 21 -4.52 -10.61 -13.97
C LYS A 21 -5.49 -11.04 -15.08
N ALA A 22 -6.22 -12.14 -14.88
CA ALA A 22 -7.14 -12.69 -15.88
C ALA A 22 -8.50 -11.96 -15.94
N LYS A 23 -8.88 -11.20 -14.91
CA LYS A 23 -10.25 -10.67 -14.74
C LYS A 23 -10.37 -9.15 -14.64
N ARG A 24 -9.33 -8.37 -14.97
CA ARG A 24 -9.30 -6.88 -14.82
C ARG A 24 -9.88 -6.44 -13.46
N CYS A 25 -9.31 -6.95 -12.38
CA CYS A 25 -9.79 -6.62 -11.03
C CYS A 25 -9.43 -5.17 -10.66
N ASN A 26 -10.42 -4.28 -10.65
CA ASN A 26 -10.36 -2.99 -9.92
C ASN A 26 -10.58 -3.26 -8.42
N SER A 27 -9.64 -3.98 -7.80
CA SER A 27 -9.68 -4.32 -6.38
C SER A 27 -9.17 -3.14 -5.55
N PRO A 28 -9.54 -2.98 -4.26
CA PRO A 28 -8.72 -2.18 -3.36
C PRO A 28 -7.28 -2.72 -3.37
N TYR A 29 -6.29 -1.84 -3.41
CA TYR A 29 -4.88 -2.24 -3.33
C TYR A 29 -4.11 -1.22 -2.52
N THR A 30 -3.11 -1.70 -1.80
CA THR A 30 -2.17 -0.81 -1.14
C THR A 30 -1.00 -0.56 -2.08
N VAL A 31 -0.55 0.68 -2.07
CA VAL A 31 0.47 1.21 -2.96
C VAL A 31 1.65 1.65 -2.11
N ALA A 32 2.83 1.20 -2.47
CA ALA A 32 4.05 1.84 -2.06
C ALA A 32 4.23 3.09 -2.93
N VAL A 33 4.21 4.26 -2.30
CA VAL A 33 4.48 5.54 -2.96
C VAL A 33 5.92 5.90 -2.69
N LEU A 34 6.68 6.16 -3.75
CA LEU A 34 8.03 6.70 -3.62
C LEU A 34 8.17 7.92 -4.53
N LYS A 35 8.79 8.97 -3.99
CA LYS A 35 9.09 10.20 -4.68
C LYS A 35 10.55 10.55 -4.42
N PHE A 36 11.36 10.54 -5.47
CA PHE A 36 12.76 10.91 -5.43
C PHE A 36 12.91 12.40 -5.72
N GLU A 37 13.51 13.15 -4.79
CA GLU A 37 13.80 14.58 -4.92
C GLU A 37 15.29 14.82 -4.66
N GLU A 38 16.08 14.89 -5.74
CA GLU A 38 17.53 15.07 -5.76
C GLU A 38 18.31 14.04 -4.92
N LYS A 39 18.43 14.27 -3.61
CA LYS A 39 19.18 13.44 -2.63
C LYS A 39 18.30 12.91 -1.50
N THR A 40 17.02 13.27 -1.51
CA THR A 40 16.05 12.93 -0.49
C THR A 40 14.90 12.19 -1.15
N VAL A 41 14.53 11.06 -0.61
CA VAL A 41 13.41 10.29 -1.13
C VAL A 41 12.34 10.26 -0.06
N MET A 42 11.15 10.66 -0.46
CA MET A 42 9.94 10.57 0.34
C MET A 42 9.27 9.24 0.03
N THR A 43 9.01 8.47 1.08
CA THR A 43 8.37 7.16 0.98
C THR A 43 7.14 7.10 1.85
N GLY A 44 6.10 6.45 1.38
CA GLY A 44 4.87 6.26 2.13
C GLY A 44 4.14 5.01 1.66
N ILE A 45 3.49 4.32 2.59
CA ILE A 45 2.55 3.27 2.25
C ILE A 45 1.19 3.95 2.16
N MET A 46 0.57 3.93 0.98
CA MET A 46 -0.72 4.54 0.75
C MET A 46 -1.78 3.48 0.48
N PHE A 47 -2.95 3.62 1.11
CA PHE A 47 -4.10 2.78 0.83
C PHE A 47 -4.93 3.41 -0.28
N GLN A 48 -4.90 2.83 -1.48
CA GLN A 48 -5.69 3.31 -2.61
C GLN A 48 -6.96 2.47 -2.77
N LEU A 49 -8.09 3.16 -2.81
CA LEU A 49 -9.39 2.54 -2.97
C LEU A 49 -10.06 3.11 -4.21
N GLN A 50 -10.41 2.23 -5.14
CA GLN A 50 -11.29 2.60 -6.24
C GLN A 50 -12.71 2.13 -5.91
N THR A 51 -13.66 3.06 -5.99
CA THR A 51 -15.08 2.91 -5.60
C THR A 51 -15.90 1.99 -6.52
N ALA A 52 -15.30 1.41 -7.56
CA ALA A 52 -15.99 0.57 -8.54
C ALA A 52 -15.96 -0.92 -8.13
N LEU A 53 -16.58 -1.25 -7.00
CA LEU A 53 -16.79 -2.63 -6.58
C LEU A 53 -18.04 -3.20 -7.26
N THR A 54 -17.91 -3.70 -8.50
CA THR A 54 -18.91 -4.60 -9.08
C THR A 54 -18.78 -6.00 -8.49
N ASP A 55 -19.88 -6.74 -8.36
CA ASP A 55 -19.99 -8.06 -7.69
C ASP A 55 -19.01 -9.16 -8.17
N GLN A 56 -18.31 -8.95 -9.28
CA GLN A 56 -17.35 -9.92 -9.86
C GLN A 56 -15.99 -10.01 -9.13
N LEU A 57 -15.73 -9.16 -8.13
CA LEU A 57 -14.43 -9.04 -7.45
C LEU A 57 -14.21 -10.00 -6.27
N ARG A 58 -15.15 -10.92 -6.01
CA ARG A 58 -15.12 -11.83 -4.85
C ARG A 58 -14.01 -12.90 -4.85
N GLN A 59 -13.18 -12.96 -5.89
CA GLN A 59 -12.12 -13.98 -6.06
C GLN A 59 -10.71 -13.41 -6.09
N CYS A 60 -10.55 -12.09 -5.96
CA CYS A 60 -9.27 -11.41 -6.14
C CYS A 60 -8.61 -11.15 -4.78
N GLN A 61 -7.57 -11.93 -4.44
CA GLN A 61 -6.78 -11.69 -3.23
C GLN A 61 -5.87 -10.48 -3.43
N VAL A 62 -5.97 -9.52 -2.51
CA VAL A 62 -5.19 -8.28 -2.52
C VAL A 62 -3.92 -8.50 -1.71
N TRP A 63 -2.78 -8.16 -2.30
CA TRP A 63 -1.48 -8.15 -1.63
C TRP A 63 -1.19 -6.72 -1.20
N LEU A 64 -0.78 -6.55 0.06
CA LEU A 64 -0.53 -5.24 0.64
C LEU A 64 0.99 -5.05 0.77
N PRO A 65 1.59 -3.92 0.31
CA PRO A 65 2.90 -3.52 0.78
C PRO A 65 2.88 -3.44 2.30
N LYS A 66 3.68 -4.29 2.92
CA LYS A 66 3.84 -4.36 4.37
C LYS A 66 4.92 -3.42 4.85
N GLU A 67 5.91 -3.16 3.99
CA GLU A 67 7.11 -2.46 4.39
C GLU A 67 7.81 -1.80 3.20
N ILE A 68 8.29 -0.57 3.41
CA ILE A 68 9.22 0.13 2.51
C ILE A 68 10.41 0.55 3.37
N GLN A 69 11.55 -0.09 3.14
CA GLN A 69 12.77 0.17 3.89
C GLN A 69 13.88 0.69 2.97
N PRO A 70 14.58 1.76 3.34
CA PRO A 70 15.81 2.15 2.65
C PRO A 70 16.87 1.08 2.88
N THR A 71 17.59 0.70 1.84
CA THR A 71 18.65 -0.33 1.93
C THR A 71 20.03 0.24 2.24
N SER A 72 20.17 1.57 2.26
CA SER A 72 21.42 2.21 2.70
C SER A 72 21.53 2.17 4.23
N PRO A 73 22.75 2.02 4.79
CA PRO A 73 22.98 1.84 6.23
C PRO A 73 22.78 3.11 7.08
N ASN A 74 22.08 4.12 6.55
CA ASN A 74 21.87 5.36 7.28
C ASN A 74 20.86 5.14 8.42
N HIS A 75 21.37 4.95 9.64
CA HIS A 75 20.60 4.62 10.85
C HIS A 75 19.52 5.64 11.24
N SER A 76 19.50 6.81 10.61
CA SER A 76 18.50 7.86 10.84
C SER A 76 17.23 7.70 10.02
N CYS A 77 17.23 6.84 9.00
CA CYS A 77 16.07 6.66 8.15
C CYS A 77 15.02 5.75 8.80
N LYS A 78 13.77 6.22 8.84
CA LYS A 78 12.63 5.43 9.29
C LYS A 78 12.11 4.55 8.16
N THR A 79 11.66 3.36 8.52
CA THR A 79 10.96 2.43 7.63
C THR A 79 9.46 2.70 7.67
N ALA A 80 8.82 2.77 6.51
CA ALA A 80 7.36 2.80 6.45
C ALA A 80 6.87 1.36 6.60
N VAL A 81 6.14 1.06 7.68
CA VAL A 81 5.65 -0.30 7.94
C VAL A 81 4.18 -0.29 8.29
N CYS A 82 3.46 -1.30 7.78
CA CYS A 82 2.08 -1.61 8.12
C CYS A 82 1.94 -3.13 8.22
N GLN A 83 2.11 -3.65 9.45
CA GLN A 83 2.02 -5.09 9.72
C GLN A 83 0.61 -5.54 10.14
N ALA A 84 -0.33 -4.60 10.29
CA ALA A 84 -1.68 -4.91 10.72
C ALA A 84 -2.43 -5.73 9.67
N ASN A 85 -3.13 -6.77 10.11
CA ASN A 85 -4.08 -7.48 9.26
C ASN A 85 -5.38 -6.67 9.17
N ILE A 86 -5.44 -5.77 8.20
CA ILE A 86 -6.57 -4.86 7.99
C ILE A 86 -7.89 -5.64 7.79
N ASN A 87 -7.84 -6.79 7.11
CA ASN A 87 -9.02 -7.63 6.87
C ASN A 87 -9.62 -8.15 8.18
N HIS A 88 -8.78 -8.46 9.17
CA HIS A 88 -9.24 -8.94 10.49
C HIS A 88 -9.95 -7.85 11.30
N HIS A 89 -9.52 -6.59 11.16
CA HIS A 89 -10.10 -5.45 11.87
C HIS A 89 -11.17 -4.71 11.06
N CYS A 90 -11.51 -5.20 9.87
CA CYS A 90 -12.44 -4.54 8.97
C CYS A 90 -13.87 -4.57 9.53
N PRO A 91 -14.55 -3.42 9.70
CA PRO A 91 -15.93 -3.38 10.16
C PRO A 91 -16.87 -4.11 9.19
N PRO A 92 -17.95 -4.76 9.67
CA PRO A 92 -18.85 -5.54 8.81
C PRO A 92 -19.39 -4.79 7.58
N THR A 93 -19.68 -3.49 7.71
CA THR A 93 -20.17 -2.63 6.62
C THR A 93 -19.13 -2.37 5.53
N HIS A 94 -17.84 -2.57 5.83
CA HIS A 94 -16.72 -2.39 4.92
C HIS A 94 -16.10 -3.71 4.45
N GLN A 95 -16.52 -4.86 4.97
CA GLN A 95 -15.97 -6.16 4.57
C GLN A 95 -16.32 -6.50 3.12
N ILE A 96 -15.31 -6.88 2.33
CA ILE A 96 -15.48 -7.55 1.05
C ILE A 96 -15.22 -9.03 1.31
N LYS A 97 -16.24 -9.85 1.08
CA LYS A 97 -16.18 -11.29 1.32
C LYS A 97 -16.11 -12.07 0.01
N ASN A 98 -15.36 -13.16 0.02
CA ASN A 98 -15.36 -14.12 -1.08
C ASN A 98 -16.66 -14.94 -1.09
N ILE A 99 -16.76 -15.89 -2.03
CA ILE A 99 -17.91 -16.80 -2.13
C ILE A 99 -18.09 -17.72 -0.91
N GLU A 100 -17.03 -17.94 -0.14
CA GLU A 100 -17.02 -18.75 1.08
C GLU A 100 -17.34 -17.91 2.34
N GLY A 101 -17.58 -16.60 2.19
CA GLY A 101 -17.86 -15.70 3.30
C GLY A 101 -16.63 -15.17 4.05
N VAL A 102 -15.41 -15.49 3.58
CA VAL A 102 -14.14 -15.02 4.15
C VAL A 102 -13.86 -13.59 3.73
N VAL A 103 -13.44 -12.74 4.68
CA VAL A 103 -13.04 -11.35 4.40
C VAL A 103 -11.72 -11.35 3.63
N VAL A 104 -11.77 -10.96 2.37
CA VAL A 104 -10.60 -10.91 1.47
C VAL A 104 -10.07 -9.51 1.26
N ALA A 105 -10.89 -8.49 1.54
CA ALA A 105 -10.49 -7.09 1.49
C ALA A 105 -11.38 -6.21 2.39
N CYS A 106 -10.92 -4.99 2.66
CA CYS A 106 -11.67 -3.97 3.39
C CYS A 106 -11.91 -2.74 2.51
N LYS A 107 -13.18 -2.32 2.40
CA LYS A 107 -13.57 -1.03 1.79
C LYS A 107 -13.09 0.12 2.68
N SER A 108 -13.06 1.32 2.09
CA SER A 108 -12.44 2.52 2.67
C SER A 108 -12.84 2.75 4.13
N ALA A 109 -11.88 2.65 5.03
CA ALA A 109 -11.99 3.01 6.43
C ALA A 109 -10.72 3.79 6.83
N PRO A 110 -10.57 5.04 6.37
CA PRO A 110 -9.33 5.81 6.57
C PRO A 110 -8.92 5.90 8.02
N GLU A 111 -9.89 6.12 8.93
CA GLU A 111 -9.67 6.13 10.37
C GLU A 111 -9.13 4.80 10.91
N LEU A 112 -9.63 3.68 10.39
CA LEU A 112 -9.12 2.35 10.74
C LEU A 112 -7.68 2.18 10.25
N PHE A 113 -7.40 2.59 9.01
CA PHE A 113 -6.08 2.44 8.42
C PHE A 113 -5.05 3.30 9.14
N GLN A 114 -5.40 4.54 9.49
CA GLN A 114 -4.55 5.42 10.27
C GLN A 114 -4.33 4.88 11.69
N LYS A 115 -5.35 4.28 12.31
CA LYS A 115 -5.23 3.66 13.64
C LYS A 115 -4.32 2.42 13.62
N LEU A 116 -4.46 1.57 12.61
CA LEU A 116 -3.70 0.33 12.49
C LEU A 116 -2.28 0.55 11.95
N CYS A 117 -2.13 1.55 11.07
CA CYS A 117 -0.92 1.87 10.35
C CYS A 117 -0.69 3.39 10.35
N PRO A 118 -0.22 3.93 11.49
CA PRO A 118 -0.09 5.38 11.69
C PRO A 118 0.96 6.05 10.79
N LEU A 119 1.88 5.27 10.21
CA LEU A 119 2.87 5.73 9.25
C LEU A 119 2.39 5.58 7.79
N ALA A 120 1.15 5.16 7.59
CA ALA A 120 0.56 5.04 6.28
C ALA A 120 -0.27 6.29 5.91
N ILE A 121 -0.34 6.55 4.62
CA ILE A 121 -1.15 7.58 4.00
C ILE A 121 -2.54 6.97 3.76
N ALA A 122 -3.57 7.50 4.41
CA ALA A 122 -4.91 6.94 4.37
C ALA A 122 -5.80 7.57 3.29
N SER A 123 -5.43 8.73 2.74
CA SER A 123 -6.13 9.38 1.64
C SER A 123 -5.18 10.16 0.70
N GLU A 124 -5.58 10.42 -0.54
CA GLU A 124 -4.80 11.32 -1.43
C GLU A 124 -4.82 12.79 -0.97
N ALA A 125 -5.80 13.13 -0.11
CA ALA A 125 -5.89 14.41 0.57
C ALA A 125 -5.08 14.46 1.87
N ASP A 126 -4.60 13.30 2.36
CA ASP A 126 -3.64 13.26 3.45
C ASP A 126 -2.35 13.82 2.88
N ASP A 127 -2.01 14.98 3.43
CA ASP A 127 -0.78 15.69 3.20
C ASP A 127 0.41 14.72 3.20
N ILE A 128 1.47 15.15 2.52
CA ILE A 128 2.82 14.56 2.52
C ILE A 128 3.42 14.40 3.95
N SER A 129 2.67 14.79 4.99
CA SER A 129 2.99 14.74 6.41
C SER A 129 3.30 13.34 6.95
N ASN A 130 2.68 12.30 6.40
CA ASN A 130 2.97 10.91 6.77
C ASN A 130 4.03 10.25 5.88
N MET A 131 4.56 10.96 4.88
CA MET A 131 5.71 10.45 4.12
C MET A 131 6.98 10.54 4.96
N LEU A 132 7.70 9.44 5.00
CA LEU A 132 9.02 9.35 5.60
C LEU A 132 10.06 9.84 4.61
N SER A 133 10.81 10.84 5.02
CA SER A 133 11.94 11.38 4.27
C SER A 133 13.23 10.68 4.68
N CYS A 134 13.99 10.20 3.68
CA CYS A 134 15.28 9.54 3.89
C CYS A 134 16.25 9.86 2.76
N ARG A 135 17.54 10.00 3.09
CA ARG A 135 18.62 10.07 2.10
C ARG A 135 19.11 8.66 1.78
N SER A 136 18.43 8.00 0.85
CA SER A 136 18.83 6.71 0.29
C SER A 136 18.53 6.68 -1.21
N ASN A 137 19.36 5.97 -1.96
CA ASN A 137 19.18 5.82 -3.41
C ASN A 137 18.57 4.45 -3.75
N THR A 138 18.38 3.59 -2.75
CA THR A 138 17.91 2.22 -2.90
C THR A 138 16.91 1.86 -1.80
N TYR A 139 15.87 1.14 -2.19
CA TYR A 139 14.73 0.78 -1.33
C TYR A 139 14.32 -0.66 -1.58
N LEU A 140 13.95 -1.36 -0.51
CA LEU A 140 13.26 -2.64 -0.57
C LEU A 140 11.79 -2.43 -0.24
N VAL A 141 10.92 -2.86 -1.16
CA VAL A 141 9.47 -2.91 -0.95
C VAL A 141 9.08 -4.36 -0.68
N LEU A 142 8.61 -4.64 0.53
CA LEU A 142 8.07 -5.95 0.89
C LEU A 142 6.54 -5.92 0.74
N ILE A 143 6.04 -6.90 -0.01
CA ILE A 143 4.62 -7.08 -0.29
C ILE A 143 4.23 -8.46 0.25
N GLY A 144 3.10 -8.56 0.94
CA GLY A 144 2.61 -9.83 1.47
C GLY A 144 1.13 -9.85 1.79
#